data_AF-A0A7W0UD38-F1
#
_entry.id   AF-A0A7W0UD38-F1
#
_cell.length_a   1.000
_cell.length_b   1.000
_cell.length_c   1.000
_cell.angle_alpha   90.00
_cell.angle_beta   90.00
_cell.angle_gamma   90.00
#
_symmetry.space_group_name_H-M   'P 1'
#
loop_
_entity.id
_entity.type
_entity.pdbx_description
1 polymer ?
#
loop_
_entity_poly.entity_id
_entity_poly.type
_entity_poly.pdbx_seq_one_letter_code
_entity_poly.pdbx_strand_id
1 'polypeptide(L)'
;MLTCLSCGQENPDGFRFCGFCAAPLTESRPRREERKVVTVLFADLVGFTARAERLDPEDVRALLAPYHERLRAELERFGGTVEKFIG
;
A
#
# COMPACT_ATOMS: atom_id res chain seq x y z
N MET A 1 27.28 -18.91 4.24
CA MET A 1 27.57 -17.46 4.15
C MET A 1 26.43 -16.79 3.41
N LEU A 2 25.99 -15.61 3.87
CA LEU A 2 24.92 -14.82 3.27
C LEU A 2 25.48 -13.54 2.63
N THR A 3 25.20 -13.32 1.35
CA THR A 3 25.58 -12.09 0.65
C THR A 3 24.52 -11.03 0.84
N CYS A 4 24.91 -9.84 1.29
CA CYS A 4 23.97 -8.73 1.47
C CYS A 4 23.45 -8.21 0.13
N LEU A 5 22.12 -8.19 -0.05
CA LEU A 5 21.49 -7.66 -1.26
C LEU A 5 21.63 -6.14 -1.43
N SER A 6 21.95 -5.41 -0.35
CA SER A 6 22.11 -3.95 -0.40
C SER A 6 23.52 -3.50 -0.76
N CYS A 7 24.56 -4.22 -0.34
CA CYS A 7 25.96 -3.77 -0.51
C CYS A 7 26.91 -4.85 -1.03
N GLY A 8 26.44 -6.08 -1.25
CA GLY A 8 27.25 -7.18 -1.76
C GLY A 8 28.21 -7.82 -0.75
N GLN A 9 28.27 -7.32 0.48
CA GLN A 9 29.16 -7.88 1.52
C GLN A 9 28.76 -9.33 1.87
N GLU A 10 29.74 -10.23 1.93
CA GLU A 10 29.57 -11.55 2.50
C GLU A 10 29.52 -11.48 4.02
N ASN A 11 28.51 -12.11 4.62
CA ASN A 11 28.31 -12.15 6.06
C ASN A 11 28.26 -13.62 6.53
N PRO A 12 28.75 -13.92 7.74
CA PRO A 12 28.64 -15.24 8.34
C PRO A 12 27.18 -15.68 8.49
N ASP A 13 26.95 -17.00 8.49
CA ASP A 13 25.62 -17.56 8.73
C ASP A 13 25.12 -17.18 10.14
N GLY A 14 23.83 -16.93 10.27
CA GLY A 14 23.20 -16.51 11.54
C GLY A 14 23.20 -15.00 11.82
N PHE A 15 23.88 -14.18 11.03
CA PHE A 15 23.79 -12.72 11.13
C PHE A 15 22.43 -12.22 10.62
N ARG A 16 21.72 -11.43 11.45
CA ARG A 16 20.43 -10.82 11.07
C ARG A 16 20.57 -9.53 10.25
N PHE A 17 21.69 -8.84 10.42
CA PHE A 17 22.00 -7.58 9.74
C PHE A 17 23.40 -7.65 9.17
N CYS A 18 23.64 -6.92 8.09
CA CYS A 18 24.94 -6.81 7.46
C CYS A 18 25.93 -6.08 8.38
N GLY A 19 27.10 -6.67 8.61
CA GLY A 19 28.15 -6.05 9.42
C GLY A 19 28.78 -4.79 8.82
N PHE A 20 28.53 -4.49 7.53
CA PHE A 20 29.07 -3.32 6.84
C PHE A 20 28.06 -2.19 6.67
N CYS A 21 26.89 -2.48 6.08
CA CYS A 21 25.87 -1.45 5.78
C CYS A 21 24.63 -1.49 6.67
N ALA A 22 24.57 -2.39 7.65
CA ALA A 22 23.43 -2.59 8.56
C ALA A 22 22.09 -3.00 7.91
N ALA A 23 22.05 -3.28 6.60
CA ALA A 23 20.85 -3.79 5.94
C ALA A 23 20.44 -5.17 6.51
N PRO A 24 19.15 -5.48 6.65
CA PRO A 24 18.69 -6.80 7.09
C PRO A 24 19.10 -7.88 6.08
N LEU A 25 19.62 -9.01 6.59
CA LEU A 25 20.05 -10.16 5.77
C LEU A 25 19.01 -11.28 5.71
N THR A 26 18.05 -11.28 6.63
CA THR A 26 16.93 -12.23 6.66
C THR A 26 15.67 -11.50 6.25
N GLU A 27 14.86 -12.09 5.39
CA GLU A 27 13.57 -11.51 5.01
C GLU A 27 12.68 -11.25 6.23
N SER A 28 11.92 -10.16 6.13
CA SER A 28 10.88 -9.75 7.05
C SER A 28 9.95 -10.93 7.37
N ARG A 29 9.65 -11.13 8.66
CA ARG A 29 8.70 -12.14 9.16
C ARG A 29 7.49 -12.27 8.21
N PRO A 30 7.02 -13.50 7.91
CA PRO A 30 5.84 -13.68 7.09
C PRO A 30 4.70 -12.85 7.68
N ARG A 31 3.98 -12.10 6.84
CA ARG A 31 2.78 -11.39 7.24
C ARG A 31 1.85 -12.41 7.89
N ARG A 32 1.61 -12.26 9.20
CA ARG A 32 0.68 -13.13 9.91
C ARG A 32 -0.72 -12.83 9.40
N GLU A 33 -1.34 -13.83 8.80
CA GLU A 33 -2.76 -13.80 8.50
C GLU A 33 -3.54 -14.04 9.79
N GLU A 34 -4.57 -13.24 10.03
CA GLU A 34 -5.43 -13.35 11.20
C GLU A 34 -6.91 -13.27 10.78
N ARG A 35 -7.77 -14.00 11.49
CA ARG A 35 -9.22 -13.87 11.35
C ARG A 35 -9.75 -12.93 12.44
N LYS A 36 -10.33 -11.81 12.02
CA LYS A 36 -10.92 -10.81 12.91
C LYS A 36 -12.30 -10.37 12.44
N VAL A 37 -13.14 -9.94 13.38
CA VAL A 37 -14.40 -9.25 13.06
C VAL A 37 -14.05 -7.83 12.65
N VAL A 38 -14.54 -7.40 11.49
CA VAL A 38 -14.27 -6.07 10.91
C VAL A 38 -15.55 -5.45 10.39
N THR A 39 -15.55 -4.13 10.29
CA THR A 39 -16.56 -3.37 9.55
C THR A 39 -15.97 -3.01 8.19
N VAL A 40 -16.69 -3.34 7.12
CA VAL A 40 -16.30 -3.00 5.74
C VAL A 40 -17.23 -1.90 5.24
N LEU A 41 -16.65 -0.83 4.72
CA LEU A 41 -17.37 0.29 4.11
C LEU A 41 -17.05 0.35 2.63
N PHE A 42 -18.09 0.47 1.80
CA PHE A 42 -17.99 0.77 0.38
C PHE A 42 -18.58 2.15 0.12
N ALA A 43 -17.90 2.96 -0.67
CA ALA A 43 -18.36 4.28 -1.12
C ALA A 43 -18.09 4.39 -2.62
N ASP A 44 -19.08 4.90 -3.35
CA ASP A 44 -19.02 5.00 -4.82
C ASP A 44 -19.55 6.36 -5.30
N LEU A 45 -19.05 6.80 -6.45
CA LEU A 45 -19.47 8.01 -7.13
C LEU A 45 -20.64 7.71 -8.07
N VAL A 46 -21.81 8.24 -7.73
CA VAL A 46 -23.02 8.09 -8.55
C VAL A 46 -22.79 8.66 -9.95
N GLY A 47 -23.07 7.84 -10.98
CA GLY A 47 -22.98 8.24 -12.37
C GLY A 47 -21.54 8.37 -12.91
N PHE A 48 -20.55 7.81 -12.20
CA PHE A 48 -19.14 7.87 -12.61
C PHE A 48 -18.88 7.26 -13.99
N THR A 49 -19.38 6.06 -14.26
CA THR A 49 -19.15 5.35 -15.54
C THR A 49 -19.53 6.20 -16.75
N ALA A 50 -20.76 6.74 -16.77
CA ALA A 50 -21.23 7.56 -17.88
C ALA A 50 -20.44 8.88 -18.03
N ARG A 51 -19.88 9.41 -16.95
CA ARG A 51 -18.98 10.57 -17.00
C ARG A 51 -17.60 10.20 -17.55
N ALA A 52 -17.03 9.10 -17.07
CA ALA A 52 -15.70 8.64 -17.46
C ALA A 52 -15.63 8.30 -18.96
N GLU A 53 -16.68 7.71 -19.53
CA GLU A 53 -16.77 7.40 -20.97
C GLU A 53 -16.71 8.64 -21.88
N ARG A 54 -16.95 9.84 -21.35
CA ARG A 54 -16.96 11.10 -22.10
C ARG A 54 -15.75 11.99 -21.83
N LEU A 55 -14.82 11.52 -21.02
CA LEU A 55 -13.65 12.29 -20.57
C LEU A 55 -12.37 11.60 -21.05
N ASP A 56 -11.35 12.40 -21.30
CA ASP A 56 -10.01 11.86 -21.53
C ASP A 56 -9.47 11.26 -20.22
N PRO A 57 -8.56 10.26 -20.30
CA PRO A 57 -8.01 9.61 -19.10
C PRO A 57 -7.36 10.60 -18.10
N GLU A 58 -6.76 11.68 -18.59
CA GLU A 58 -6.16 12.75 -17.79
C GLU A 58 -7.23 13.47 -16.95
N ASP A 59 -8.39 13.75 -17.54
CA ASP A 59 -9.51 14.42 -16.86
C ASP A 59 -10.16 13.51 -15.83
N VAL A 60 -10.30 12.22 -16.14
CA VAL A 60 -10.78 11.22 -15.17
C VAL A 60 -9.85 11.18 -13.96
N ARG A 61 -8.52 11.16 -14.18
CA ARG A 61 -7.52 11.19 -13.09
C ARG A 61 -7.60 12.50 -12.30
N ALA A 62 -7.75 13.64 -12.96
CA ALA A 62 -7.89 14.94 -12.32
C ALA A 62 -9.16 15.03 -11.44
N LEU A 63 -10.23 14.33 -11.82
CA LEU A 63 -11.47 14.22 -11.03
C LEU A 63 -11.31 13.25 -9.84
N LEU A 64 -10.70 12.09 -10.06
CA LEU A 64 -10.57 11.05 -9.03
C LEU A 64 -9.55 11.39 -7.94
N ALA A 65 -8.43 12.04 -8.28
CA ALA A 65 -7.39 12.37 -7.31
C ALA A 65 -7.90 13.17 -6.08
N PRO A 66 -8.58 14.32 -6.24
CA PRO A 66 -9.11 15.06 -5.09
C PRO A 66 -10.23 14.31 -4.36
N TYR A 67 -11.01 13.47 -5.06
CA TYR A 67 -12.02 12.62 -4.44
C TYR A 67 -11.38 11.56 -3.52
N HIS A 68 -10.36 10.86 -4.00
CA HIS A 68 -9.63 9.84 -3.23
C HIS A 68 -8.93 10.44 -2.00
N GLU A 69 -8.27 11.60 -2.16
CA GLU A 69 -7.65 12.32 -1.05
C GLU A 69 -8.67 12.69 0.03
N ARG A 70 -9.82 13.25 -0.38
CA ARG A 70 -10.88 13.63 0.55
C ARG A 70 -11.49 12.42 1.27
N LEU A 71 -11.77 11.35 0.53
CA LEU A 71 -12.36 10.13 1.10
C LEU A 71 -11.40 9.47 2.08
N ARG A 72 -10.12 9.36 1.72
CA ARG A 72 -9.08 8.82 2.61
C ARG A 72 -8.99 9.63 3.90
N ALA A 73 -8.86 10.95 3.80
CA ALA A 73 -8.72 11.82 4.96
C ALA A 73 -9.91 11.68 5.94
N GLU A 74 -11.14 11.58 5.41
CA GLU A 74 -12.32 11.37 6.27
C GLU A 74 -12.35 9.98 6.89
N LEU A 75 -12.02 8.91 6.16
CA LEU A 75 -11.99 7.55 6.71
C LEU A 75 -10.92 7.41 7.80
N GLU A 76 -9.72 7.94 7.57
CA GLU A 76 -8.63 7.93 8.54
C GLU A 76 -8.96 8.76 9.78
N ARG A 77 -9.67 9.88 9.62
CA ARG A 77 -10.16 10.70 10.75
C ARG A 77 -11.07 9.91 11.72
N PHE A 78 -11.81 8.93 11.22
CA PHE A 78 -12.64 8.03 12.04
C PHE A 78 -11.92 6.73 12.43
N GLY A 79 -10.61 6.62 12.21
CA GLY A 79 -9.82 5.44 12.55
C GLY A 79 -9.96 4.27 11.56
N GLY A 80 -10.57 4.51 10.39
CA GLY A 80 -10.61 3.56 9.29
C GLY A 80 -9.28 3.46 8.55
N THR A 81 -9.13 2.44 7.71
CA THR A 81 -7.99 2.28 6.80
C THR A 81 -8.52 2.02 5.41
N VAL A 82 -7.98 2.71 4.41
CA VAL A 82 -8.32 2.48 3.01
C VAL A 82 -7.54 1.26 2.51
N GLU A 83 -8.24 0.17 2.22
CA GLU A 83 -7.63 -1.03 1.67
C GLU A 83 -7.27 -0.86 0.19
N LYS A 84 -8.20 -0.35 -0.62
CA LYS A 84 -8.00 -0.10 -2.05
C LYS A 84 -9.06 0.84 -2.62
N PHE A 85 -8.73 1.49 -3.74
CA PHE A 85 -9.72 2.11 -4.63
C PHE A 85 -9.94 1.16 -5.81
N ILE A 86 -11.19 1.01 -6.25
CA ILE A 86 -11.57 0.15 -7.38
C ILE A 86 -12.32 1.03 -8.38
N GLY A 87 -11.71 1.28 -9.53
CA GLY A 87 -12.20 2.20 -10.55
C GLY A 87 -11.06 2.93 -11.23
#